data_AF-A0A662VGM5-F1
#
_entry.id   AF-A0A662VGM5-F1
#
_cell.length_a   1.000
_cell.length_b   1.000
_cell.length_c   1.000
_cell.angle_alpha   90.00
_cell.angle_beta   90.00
_cell.angle_gamma   90.00
#
_symmetry.space_group_name_H-M   'P 1'
#
loop_
_entity.id
_entity.type
_entity.pdbx_description
1 polymer ?
#
loop_
_entity_poly.entity_id
_entity_poly.type
_entity_poly.pdbx_seq_one_letter_code
_entity_poly.pdbx_strand_id
1 'polypeptide(L)'
;MKWGRDIVFLFKKLIIGYRQYFHNGYVNSDGRRLLEEILRMMMYEHPEFRRRIYKVRRRPSIENILKLGELVAGPVVYEWLNEVLNEPYYYRY
;
A
#
# COMPACT_ATOMS: atom_id res chain seq x y z
N MET A 1 -12.29 -4.77 -12.75
CA MET A 1 -10.85 -4.81 -13.11
C MET A 1 -10.15 -5.72 -12.13
N LYS A 2 -9.23 -6.60 -12.57
CA LYS A 2 -8.51 -7.53 -11.68
C LYS A 2 -7.02 -7.27 -11.81
N TRP A 3 -6.37 -6.97 -10.68
CA TRP A 3 -4.92 -6.84 -10.58
C TRP A 3 -4.29 -8.20 -10.29
N GLY A 4 -3.00 -8.33 -10.58
CA GLY A 4 -2.21 -9.50 -10.20
C GLY A 4 -2.30 -9.81 -8.70
N ARG A 5 -2.36 -11.10 -8.35
CA ARG A 5 -2.42 -11.57 -6.95
C ARG A 5 -1.23 -11.06 -6.13
N ASP A 6 -0.07 -10.92 -6.77
CA ASP A 6 1.15 -10.42 -6.14
C ASP A 6 1.03 -8.95 -5.74
N ILE A 7 0.40 -8.10 -6.58
CA ILE A 7 0.17 -6.68 -6.25
C ILE A 7 -0.73 -6.55 -5.02
N VAL A 8 -1.82 -7.33 -4.98
CA VAL A 8 -2.74 -7.36 -3.84
C VAL A 8 -2.00 -7.78 -2.57
N PHE A 9 -1.17 -8.83 -2.64
CA PHE A 9 -0.37 -9.32 -1.52
C PHE A 9 0.63 -8.28 -1.02
N LEU A 10 1.35 -7.59 -1.92
CA LEU A 10 2.31 -6.56 -1.53
C LEU A 10 1.62 -5.33 -0.91
N PHE A 11 0.45 -4.92 -1.42
CA PHE A 11 -0.36 -3.90 -0.76
C PHE A 11 -0.78 -4.31 0.65
N LYS A 12 -1.27 -5.54 0.81
CA LYS A 12 -1.64 -6.07 2.12
C LYS A 12 -0.45 -6.07 3.07
N LYS A 13 0.73 -6.52 2.61
CA LYS A 13 1.98 -6.50 3.38
C LYS A 13 2.37 -5.08 3.81
N LEU A 14 2.29 -4.11 2.89
CA LEU A 14 2.62 -2.72 3.18
C LEU A 14 1.68 -2.13 4.24
N ILE A 15 0.37 -2.38 4.11
CA ILE A 15 -0.66 -1.84 5.02
C ILE A 15 -0.61 -2.53 6.39
N ILE A 16 -0.52 -3.87 6.44
CA ILE A 16 -0.42 -4.60 7.71
C ILE A 16 0.87 -4.23 8.44
N GLY A 17 1.96 -4.05 7.69
CA GLY A 17 3.21 -3.52 8.21
C GLY A 17 3.20 -2.02 8.52
N TYR A 18 2.04 -1.37 8.75
CA TYR A 18 1.93 0.08 8.95
C TYR A 18 2.96 0.61 9.96
N ARG A 19 3.08 -0.03 11.13
CA ARG A 19 4.02 0.37 12.20
C ARG A 19 5.50 0.24 11.79
N GLN A 20 5.81 -0.67 10.86
CA GLN A 20 7.16 -0.91 10.37
C GLN A 20 7.51 -0.02 9.17
N TYR A 21 6.56 0.21 8.27
CA TYR A 21 6.80 0.84 6.97
C TYR A 21 6.41 2.31 6.91
N PHE A 22 5.71 2.82 7.92
CA PHE A 22 5.26 4.21 7.95
C PHE A 22 5.83 4.95 9.16
N HIS A 23 6.13 6.22 8.94
CA HIS A 23 6.53 7.18 9.96
C HIS A 23 5.82 8.51 9.68
N ASN A 24 5.13 9.07 10.68
CA ASN A 24 4.35 10.30 10.57
C ASN A 24 3.35 10.31 9.38
N GLY A 25 2.73 9.15 9.09
CA GLY A 25 1.73 9.02 8.02
C GLY A 25 2.30 8.93 6.60
N TYR A 26 3.62 8.86 6.44
CA TYR A 26 4.30 8.63 5.16
C TYR A 26 5.13 7.35 5.21
N VAL A 27 5.37 6.72 4.05
CA VAL A 27 6.31 5.59 4.02
C VAL A 27 7.72 6.03 4.42
N ASN A 28 8.40 5.22 5.22
CA ASN A 28 9.83 5.36 5.50
C ASN A 28 10.68 4.76 4.37
N SER A 29 12.00 4.64 4.56
CA SER A 29 12.91 4.08 3.55
C SER A 29 12.57 2.64 3.15
N ASP A 30 12.19 1.79 4.10
CA ASP A 30 11.87 0.39 3.83
C ASP A 30 10.49 0.25 3.18
N GLY A 31 9.50 0.98 3.69
CA GLY A 31 8.19 1.09 3.06
C GLY A 31 8.27 1.65 1.65
N ARG A 32 9.23 2.55 1.39
CA ARG A 32 9.46 3.10 0.06
C ARG A 32 9.95 2.06 -0.95
N ARG A 33 10.83 1.15 -0.53
CA ARG A 33 11.30 0.04 -1.39
C ARG A 33 10.15 -0.85 -1.81
N LEU A 34 9.31 -1.25 -0.84
CA LEU A 34 8.11 -2.05 -1.10
C LEU A 34 7.10 -1.31 -1.99
N LEU A 35 6.87 -0.02 -1.73
CA LEU A 35 5.99 0.80 -2.55
C LEU A 35 6.46 0.90 -4.00
N GLU A 36 7.76 1.10 -4.26
CA GLU A 36 8.25 1.20 -5.64
C GLU A 36 8.06 -0.09 -6.43
N GLU A 37 8.20 -1.25 -5.78
CA GLU A 37 7.93 -2.55 -6.40
C GLU A 37 6.45 -2.66 -6.82
N ILE A 38 5.53 -2.33 -5.91
CA ILE A 38 4.10 -2.27 -6.18
C ILE A 38 3.81 -1.33 -7.36
N LEU A 39 4.32 -0.10 -7.31
CA LEU A 39 4.07 0.91 -8.34
C LEU A 39 4.65 0.52 -9.70
N ARG A 40 5.78 -0.20 -9.73
CA ARG A 40 6.38 -0.74 -10.96
C ARG A 40 5.48 -1.80 -11.58
N MET A 41 5.01 -2.75 -10.78
CA MET A 41 4.09 -3.80 -11.24
C MET A 41 2.77 -3.20 -11.74
N MET A 42 2.21 -2.24 -11.00
CA MET A 42 0.99 -1.55 -11.41
C MET A 42 1.15 -0.80 -12.74
N MET A 43 2.29 -0.15 -12.96
CA MET A 43 2.57 0.57 -14.21
C MET A 43 2.67 -0.39 -15.40
N TYR A 44 3.18 -1.61 -15.16
CA TYR A 44 3.30 -2.65 -16.19
C TYR A 44 1.94 -3.27 -16.53
N GLU A 45 1.15 -3.63 -15.51
CA GLU A 45 -0.17 -4.26 -15.71
C GLU A 45 -1.22 -3.28 -16.24
N HIS A 46 -1.23 -2.05 -15.71
CA HIS A 46 -2.28 -1.07 -15.99
C HIS A 46 -1.71 0.35 -16.15
N PRO A 47 -0.99 0.64 -17.26
CA PRO A 47 -0.36 1.93 -17.51
C PRO A 47 -1.34 3.12 -17.58
N GLU A 48 -2.63 2.88 -17.78
CA GLU A 48 -3.69 3.88 -17.73
C GLU A 48 -3.76 4.62 -16.37
N PHE A 49 -3.29 3.99 -15.28
CA PHE A 49 -3.21 4.61 -13.96
C PHE A 49 -1.94 5.44 -13.73
N ARG A 50 -1.07 5.64 -14.74
CA ARG A 50 0.23 6.33 -14.59
C ARG A 50 0.16 7.62 -13.78
N ARG A 51 -0.84 8.47 -14.02
CA ARG A 51 -0.98 9.77 -13.35
C ARG A 51 -1.19 9.59 -11.84
N ARG A 52 -2.01 8.61 -11.45
CA ARG A 52 -2.28 8.29 -10.05
C ARG A 52 -1.06 7.62 -9.40
N ILE A 53 -0.38 6.72 -10.11
CA ILE A 53 0.89 6.11 -9.68
C ILE A 53 1.94 7.19 -9.39
N TYR A 54 2.16 8.14 -10.30
CA TYR A 54 3.12 9.23 -10.10
C TYR A 54 2.75 10.16 -8.94
N LYS A 55 1.45 10.39 -8.70
CA LYS A 55 0.98 11.17 -7.55
C LYS A 55 1.37 10.49 -6.23
N VAL A 56 1.11 9.19 -6.10
CA VAL A 56 1.47 8.39 -4.92
C VAL A 56 2.98 8.31 -4.77
N ARG A 57 3.72 8.09 -5.88
CA ARG A 57 5.18 8.10 -5.90
C ARG A 57 5.75 9.41 -5.35
N ARG A 58 5.21 10.57 -5.74
CA ARG A 58 5.70 11.87 -5.24
C ARG A 58 5.30 12.15 -3.79
N ARG A 59 4.12 11.70 -3.37
CA ARG A 59 3.59 11.92 -2.01
C ARG A 59 3.03 10.62 -1.43
N PRO A 60 3.88 9.76 -0.87
CA PRO A 60 3.51 8.41 -0.43
C PRO A 60 2.91 8.43 0.98
N SER A 61 1.84 9.21 1.17
CA SER A 61 1.08 9.21 2.43
C SER A 61 0.20 7.96 2.52
N ILE A 62 -0.12 7.55 3.74
CA ILE A 62 -1.06 6.45 4.00
C ILE A 62 -2.40 6.68 3.29
N GLU A 63 -2.93 7.91 3.31
CA GLU A 63 -4.17 8.26 2.62
C GLU A 63 -4.09 8.04 1.09
N ASN A 64 -2.99 8.46 0.47
CA ASN A 64 -2.79 8.27 -0.97
C ASN A 64 -2.59 6.79 -1.32
N ILE A 65 -1.92 6.04 -0.45
CA ILE A 65 -1.68 4.60 -0.61
C ILE A 65 -2.98 3.82 -0.45
N LEU A 66 -3.83 4.13 0.53
CA LEU A 66 -5.15 3.51 0.69
C LEU A 66 -6.05 3.78 -0.52
N LYS A 67 -6.11 5.02 -1.01
CA LYS A 67 -6.86 5.36 -2.24
C LYS A 67 -6.36 4.61 -3.48
N LEU A 68 -5.08 4.27 -3.52
CA LEU A 68 -4.51 3.46 -4.58
C LEU A 68 -4.79 1.97 -4.36
N GLY A 69 -4.66 1.48 -3.13
CA GLY A 69 -4.97 0.11 -2.74
C GLY A 69 -6.44 -0.24 -2.90
N GLU A 70 -7.34 0.72 -2.70
CA GLU A 70 -8.78 0.56 -2.92
C GLU A 70 -9.10 0.27 -4.39
N LEU A 71 -8.36 0.86 -5.33
CA LEU A 71 -8.47 0.49 -6.75
C LEU A 71 -8.02 -0.95 -7.01
N VAL A 72 -7.18 -1.50 -6.15
CA VAL A 72 -6.53 -2.81 -6.30
C VAL A 72 -7.33 -3.93 -5.66
N ALA A 73 -7.65 -3.77 -4.38
CA ALA A 73 -8.28 -4.80 -3.55
C ALA A 73 -9.69 -4.41 -3.09
N GLY A 74 -10.19 -3.23 -3.44
CA GLY A 74 -11.47 -2.72 -2.96
C GLY A 74 -11.38 -2.13 -1.54
N PRO A 75 -12.52 -1.88 -0.88
CA PRO A 75 -12.56 -1.19 0.41
C PRO A 75 -11.94 -1.99 1.58
N VAL A 76 -11.65 -3.28 1.39
CA VAL A 76 -10.98 -4.13 2.40
C VAL A 76 -9.63 -3.56 2.87
N VAL A 77 -8.98 -2.70 2.08
CA VAL A 77 -7.71 -2.06 2.48
C VAL A 77 -7.82 -1.21 3.75
N TYR A 78 -9.00 -0.65 4.01
CA TYR A 78 -9.26 0.13 5.21
C TYR A 78 -9.43 -0.79 6.43
N GLU A 79 -10.00 -1.97 6.24
CA GLU A 79 -10.10 -3.00 7.27
C GLU A 79 -8.71 -3.48 7.69
N TRP A 80 -7.81 -3.76 6.75
CA TRP A 80 -6.42 -4.13 7.07
C TRP A 80 -5.70 -3.08 7.90
N LEU A 81 -5.92 -1.79 7.64
CA LEU A 81 -5.32 -0.74 8.45
C LEU A 81 -5.97 -0.69 9.85
N ASN A 82 -7.29 -0.80 9.92
CA ASN A 82 -8.02 -0.80 11.19
C ASN A 82 -7.60 -1.97 12.09
N GLU A 83 -7.37 -3.15 11.54
CA GLU A 83 -6.84 -4.32 12.28
C GLU A 83 -5.53 -3.95 12.99
N VAL A 84 -4.58 -3.33 12.29
CA VAL A 84 -3.25 -2.96 12.83
C VAL A 84 -3.31 -1.83 13.86
N LEU A 85 -4.22 -0.88 13.65
CA LEU A 85 -4.39 0.26 14.55
C LEU A 85 -5.09 -0.16 15.85
N ASN A 86 -6.01 -1.12 15.78
CA ASN A 86 -6.80 -1.59 16.91
C ASN A 86 -6.25 -2.87 17.57
N GLU A 87 -5.24 -3.51 16.99
CA GLU A 87 -4.57 -4.65 17.63
C GLU A 87 -3.81 -4.21 18.91
N PRO A 88 -4.09 -4.83 20.08
CA PRO A 88 -3.25 -4.68 21.25
C PRO A 88 -1.92 -5.40 20.98
N TYR A 89 -0.84 -4.63 20.83
CA TYR A 89 0.56 -5.04 20.62
C TYR A 89 0.85 -6.55 20.78
N TYR A 90 0.65 -7.34 19.72
CA TYR A 90 1.20 -8.69 19.63
C TYR A 90 1.99 -8.81 18.34
N TYR A 91 3.31 -8.61 18.45
CA TYR A 91 4.25 -9.09 17.44
C TYR A 91 4.14 -10.62 17.36
N ARG A 92 3.75 -11.15 16.20
CA ARG A 92 4.17 -12.49 15.77
C ARG A 92 4.98 -12.34 14.49
N TYR A 93 6.29 -12.42 14.63
CA TYR A 93 7.18 -12.97 13.59
C TYR A 93 7.58 -14.37 14.04
#